data_AF-A0A1F2R6X8-F1
#
_entry.id   AF-A0A1F2R6X8-F1
#
_cell.length_a   1.000
_cell.length_b   1.000
_cell.length_c   1.000
_cell.angle_alpha   90.00
_cell.angle_beta   90.00
_cell.angle_gamma   90.00
#
_symmetry.space_group_name_H-M   'P 1'
#
loop_
_entity.id
_entity.type
_entity.pdbx_description
1 polymer ?
#
loop_
_entity_poly.entity_id
_entity_poly.type
_entity_poly.pdbx_seq_one_letter_code
_entity_poly.pdbx_strand_id
1 'polypeptide(L)' 'MIVIGAGLGIGKLAVAAAEGIARQPSAAAQITGAVNLPLFLLEGVAILGEVFAFLVLIL' A
#
# COMPACT_ATOMS: atom_id res chain seq x y z
N MET A 1 10.69 9.53 -7.56
CA MET A 1 9.38 9.76 -6.91
C MET A 1 8.63 8.48 -6.52
N ILE A 2 9.23 7.29 -6.75
CA ILE A 2 8.58 5.98 -6.53
C ILE A 2 8.23 5.77 -5.05
N VAL A 3 9.23 5.90 -4.16
CA VAL A 3 9.05 5.75 -2.71
C VAL A 3 8.04 6.76 -2.14
N ILE A 4 8.07 8.01 -2.61
CA ILE A 4 7.13 9.05 -2.17
C ILE A 4 5.70 8.71 -2.59
N GLY A 5 5.50 8.31 -3.86
CA GLY A 5 4.19 7.90 -4.37
C GLY A 5 3.64 6.67 -3.64
N ALA A 6 4.48 5.67 -3.41
CA ALA A 6 4.14 4.47 -2.66
C ALA A 6 3.74 4.80 -1.22
N GLY A 7 4.56 5.59 -0.51
CA GLY A 7 4.27 6.01 0.86
C GLY A 7 2.95 6.78 1.00
N LEU A 8 2.66 7.68 0.06
CA LEU A 8 1.38 8.42 0.04
C LEU A 8 0.19 7.49 -0.24
N GLY A 9 0.31 6.56 -1.18
CA GLY A 9 -0.78 5.63 -1.51
C GLY A 9 -1.05 4.61 -0.39
N ILE A 10 0.00 3.99 0.14
CA ILE A 10 -0.08 3.01 1.25
C ILE A 10 -0.61 3.70 2.49
N GLY A 11 -0.09 4.89 2.82
CA GLY A 11 -0.53 5.66 3.98
C GLY A 11 -2.03 6.01 3.92
N LYS A 12 -2.55 6.39 2.75
CA LYS A 12 -3.98 6.66 2.56
C LYS A 12 -4.83 5.41 2.78
N LEU A 13 -4.42 4.27 2.22
CA LEU A 13 -5.10 2.98 2.41
C LEU A 13 -5.09 2.55 3.89
N ALA A 14 -3.95 2.66 4.56
CA ALA A 14 -3.80 2.30 5.96
C ALA A 14 -4.67 3.18 6.88
N VAL A 15 -4.71 4.49 6.65
CA VAL A 15 -5.57 5.41 7.41
C VAL A 15 -7.05 5.08 7.17
N ALA A 16 -7.46 4.86 5.91
CA ALA A 16 -8.84 4.51 5.60
C ALA A 16 -9.27 3.18 6.25
N ALA A 17 -8.38 2.18 6.27
CA ALA A 17 -8.60 0.92 6.96
C ALA A 17 -8.75 1.12 8.48
N ALA A 18 -7.83 1.87 9.09
CA ALA A 18 -7.84 2.14 10.52
C ALA A 18 -9.11 2.89 10.95
N GLU A 19 -9.52 3.91 10.21
CA GLU A 19 -10.77 4.62 10.48
C GLU A 19 -12.00 3.73 10.27
N GLY A 20 -12.00 2.89 9.24
CA GLY A 20 -13.07 1.92 9.01
C GLY A 20 -13.23 0.95 10.18
N ILE A 21 -12.11 0.41 10.66
CA ILE A 21 -12.07 -0.49 11.83
C ILE A 21 -12.53 0.24 13.08
N ALA A 22 -12.10 1.49 13.30
CA ALA A 22 -12.53 2.28 14.44
C ALA A 22 -14.04 2.55 14.43
N ARG A 23 -14.64 2.78 13.25
CA ARG A 23 -16.10 2.97 13.10
C ARG A 23 -16.88 1.66 13.29
N GLN A 24 -16.32 0.52 12.85
CA GLN A 24 -16.97 -0.78 12.98
C GLN A 24 -16.00 -1.90 13.40
N PRO A 25 -15.70 -2.01 14.71
CA PRO A 25 -14.71 -2.97 15.21
C PRO A 25 -15.09 -4.43 14.94
N SER A 26 -16.38 -4.75 14.92
CA SER A 26 -16.88 -6.10 14.61
C SER A 26 -16.59 -6.55 13.17
N ALA A 27 -16.33 -5.60 12.27
CA ALA A 27 -16.02 -5.88 10.86
C ALA A 27 -14.50 -5.83 10.57
N ALA A 28 -13.65 -5.81 11.60
CA ALA A 28 -12.22 -5.59 11.42
C ALA A 28 -11.55 -6.61 10.48
N ALA A 29 -11.93 -7.89 10.59
CA ALA A 29 -11.39 -8.94 9.73
C ALA A 29 -11.79 -8.74 8.26
N GLN A 30 -13.05 -8.33 8.00
CA GLN A 30 -13.54 -8.06 6.65
C GLN A 30 -12.86 -6.83 6.04
N ILE A 31 -12.67 -5.76 6.84
CA ILE A 31 -11.99 -4.54 6.39
C ILE A 31 -10.53 -4.84 6.05
N THR A 32 -9.81 -5.52 6.94
CA THR A 32 -8.42 -5.95 6.69
C THR A 32 -8.33 -6.81 5.43
N GLY A 33 -9.23 -7.79 5.27
CA GLY A 33 -9.28 -8.63 4.07
C GLY A 33 -9.52 -7.83 2.79
N ALA A 34 -10.38 -6.82 2.83
CA ALA A 34 -10.67 -5.95 1.69
C ALA A 34 -9.50 -5.04 1.30
N VAL A 35 -8.66 -4.63 2.25
CA VAL A 35 -7.52 -3.73 1.98
C VAL A 35 -6.22 -4.46 1.65
N ASN A 36 -6.07 -5.74 2.03
CA ASN A 36 -4.84 -6.50 1.82
C ASN A 36 -4.43 -6.63 0.35
N LEU A 37 -5.37 -6.98 -0.54
CA LEU A 37 -5.07 -7.14 -1.96
C LEU A 37 -4.66 -5.80 -2.61
N PRO A 38 -5.40 -4.69 -2.43
CA PRO A 38 -4.94 -3.37 -2.89
C PRO A 38 -3.58 -2.96 -2.34
N LEU A 39 -3.31 -3.19 -1.05
CA LEU A 39 -2.03 -2.85 -0.41
C LEU A 39 -0.88 -3.63 -1.03
N PHE A 40 -1.06 -4.95 -1.22
CA PHE A 40 -0.08 -5.84 -1.84
C PHE A 40 0.25 -5.43 -3.28
N LEU A 41 -0.77 -5.09 -4.07
CA LEU A 41 -0.56 -4.65 -5.45
C LEU A 41 0.21 -3.32 -5.50
N LEU A 42 -0.06 -2.39 -4.58
CA LEU A 42 0.64 -1.12 -4.50
C LEU A 42 2.10 -1.29 -4.06
N GLU A 43 2.36 -2.15 -3.06
CA GLU A 43 3.74 -2.53 -2.69
C GLU A 43 4.47 -3.19 -3.86
N GLY A 44 3.82 -4.11 -4.57
CA GLY A 44 4.41 -4.78 -5.74
C GLY A 44 4.85 -3.78 -6.81
N VAL A 45 4.04 -2.78 -7.11
CA VAL A 45 4.39 -1.70 -8.05
C VAL A 45 5.56 -0.86 -7.52
N ALA A 46 5.61 -0.56 -6.22
CA ALA A 46 6.71 0.18 -5.61
C ALA A 46 8.05 -0.58 -5.75
N ILE A 47 8.05 -1.87 -5.43
CA ILE A 47 9.22 -2.75 -5.55
C ILE A 47 9.69 -2.83 -7.00
N LEU A 48 8.79 -3.06 -7.95
CA LEU A 48 9.13 -3.09 -9.37
C LEU A 48 9.73 -1.77 -9.84
N GLY A 49 9.16 -0.65 -9.41
CA GLY A 49 9.70 0.67 -9.70
C GLY A 49 11.13 0.85 -9.17
N GLU A 50 11.39 0.40 -7.94
CA GLU A 50 12.71 0.47 -7.32
C GLU A 50 13.73 -0.41 -8.04
N VAL A 51 13.32 -1.62 -8.47
CA VAL A 51 14.15 -2.51 -9.29
C VAL A 51 14.51 -1.82 -10.61
N PHE A 52 13.56 -1.23 -11.33
CA PHE A 52 13.86 -0.53 -12.57
C PHE A 52 14.75 0.70 -12.36
N ALA A 53 14.53 1.46 -11.29
CA ALA A 53 15.38 2.59 -10.94
C ALA A 53 16.83 2.14 -10.68
N PHE A 54 17.01 1.02 -9.98
CA PHE A 54 18.32 0.45 -9.74
C PHE A 54 18.97 -0.07 -11.02
N LEU A 55 18.23 -0.76 -11.89
CA LEU A 55 18.72 -1.22 -13.18
C LEU A 55 19.20 -0.06 -14.07
N VAL A 56 18.45 1.05 -14.12
CA VAL A 56 18.86 2.26 -14.87
C VAL A 56 20.11 2.91 -14.28
N LEU A 57 20.35 2.77 -12.98
CA LEU A 57 21.54 3.34 -12.34
C LEU A 57 22.82 2.57 -12.67
N ILE A 58 22.73 1.24 -12.84
CA ILE A 58 23.90 0.36 -12.95
C ILE A 58 24.18 -0.15 -14.37
N LEU A 59 23.20 -0.10 -15.27
CA LEU A 59 23.34 -0.49 -16.69
C LEU A 59 23.60 0.74 -17.57
#